data_AF-A0A962MLD1-F1
#
_entry.id   AF-A0A962MLD1-F1
#
_cell.length_a   1.000
_cell.length_b   1.000
_cell.length_c   1.000
_cell.angle_alpha   90.00
_cell.angle_beta   90.00
_cell.angle_gamma   90.00
#
_symmetry.space_group_name_H-M   'P 1'
#
loop_
_entity.id
_entity.type
_entity.pdbx_description
1 polymer ?
#
loop_
_entity_poly.entity_id
_entity_poly.type
_entity_poly.pdbx_seq_one_letter_code
_entity_poly.pdbx_strand_id
1 'polypeptide(L)'
;TDLKPSPALSILQNQKHTLQGRTLGCLLSDGVDGELITALRRALKDAGATLKIVAPRVGGVESRQGEWIEADEKIDGGSSVLFDAVLIAVSEQGGKQLAQEATARDFVADAFAHLKYIAWTAGAEPLLSKAGVPENGDAGLMAITSSEDIAEFIKAAENLRYWEREAQVKQF
;
A
#
# COMPACT_ATOMS: atom_id res chain seq x y z
N THR A 1 -19.98 -3.22 -38.72
CA THR A 1 -18.58 -2.84 -38.40
C THR A 1 -17.89 -4.13 -38.07
N ASP A 2 -17.21 -4.72 -39.06
CA ASP A 2 -16.93 -6.17 -39.08
C ASP A 2 -15.44 -6.47 -38.88
N LEU A 3 -14.72 -5.55 -38.22
CA LEU A 3 -13.33 -5.77 -37.85
C LEU A 3 -13.27 -6.54 -36.53
N LYS A 4 -12.48 -7.62 -36.52
CA LYS A 4 -12.21 -8.39 -35.30
C LYS A 4 -11.49 -7.50 -34.26
N PRO A 5 -11.74 -7.70 -32.96
CA PRO A 5 -10.97 -7.02 -31.91
C PRO A 5 -9.46 -7.22 -32.12
N SER A 6 -8.69 -6.15 -31.98
CA SER A 6 -7.23 -6.20 -32.05
C SER A 6 -6.65 -6.28 -30.63
N PRO A 7 -6.04 -7.41 -30.22
CA PRO A 7 -5.45 -7.55 -28.89
C PRO A 7 -4.37 -6.50 -28.61
N ALA A 8 -3.66 -6.03 -29.64
CA ALA A 8 -2.62 -5.01 -29.52
C ALA A 8 -3.15 -3.64 -29.03
N LEU A 9 -4.46 -3.39 -29.12
CA LEU A 9 -5.08 -2.14 -28.66
C LEU A 9 -5.57 -2.22 -27.21
N SER A 10 -5.49 -3.38 -26.57
CA SER A 10 -5.89 -3.54 -25.17
C SER A 10 -4.73 -3.20 -24.22
N ILE A 11 -4.93 -2.23 -23.33
CA ILE A 11 -3.94 -1.88 -22.30
C ILE A 11 -3.76 -3.05 -21.32
N LEU A 12 -4.86 -3.66 -20.88
CA LEU A 12 -4.82 -4.74 -19.88
C LEU A 12 -4.17 -6.02 -20.43
N GLN A 13 -4.46 -6.40 -21.69
CA GLN A 13 -3.86 -7.60 -22.29
C GLN A 13 -2.36 -7.45 -22.58
N ASN A 14 -1.87 -6.22 -22.74
CA ASN A 14 -0.47 -5.94 -23.00
C ASN A 14 0.26 -5.33 -21.80
N GLN A 15 -0.35 -5.40 -20.61
CA GLN A 15 0.25 -4.86 -19.40
C GLN A 15 1.55 -5.62 -19.07
N LYS A 16 2.57 -4.88 -18.66
CA LYS A 16 3.77 -5.46 -18.08
C LYS A 16 3.53 -5.73 -16.60
N HIS A 17 3.67 -6.98 -16.18
CA HIS A 17 3.60 -7.38 -14.79
C HIS A 17 4.96 -7.16 -14.14
N THR A 18 5.19 -5.97 -13.58
CA THR A 18 6.47 -5.61 -12.96
C THR A 18 6.34 -4.37 -12.07
N LEU A 19 7.15 -4.33 -11.01
CA LEU A 19 7.36 -3.15 -10.19
C LEU A 19 8.61 -2.34 -10.56
N GLN A 20 9.33 -2.71 -11.62
CA GLN A 20 10.51 -1.96 -12.05
C GLN A 20 10.14 -0.51 -12.41
N GLY A 21 10.77 0.44 -11.72
CA GLY A 21 10.50 1.88 -11.86
C GLY A 21 9.20 2.36 -11.18
N ARG A 22 8.49 1.48 -10.47
CA ARG A 22 7.28 1.82 -9.69
C ARG A 22 7.63 2.29 -8.29
N THR A 23 6.68 2.97 -7.66
CA THR A 23 6.85 3.51 -6.30
C THR A 23 5.82 2.90 -5.36
N LEU A 24 6.28 2.33 -4.25
CA LEU A 24 5.45 1.84 -3.17
C LEU A 24 5.43 2.86 -2.03
N GLY A 25 4.24 3.25 -1.59
CA GLY A 25 4.05 4.13 -0.43
C GLY A 25 3.88 3.31 0.84
N CYS A 26 4.60 3.66 1.91
CA CYS A 26 4.47 2.98 3.19
C CYS A 26 4.07 3.96 4.29
N LEU A 27 2.84 3.85 4.78
CA LEU A 27 2.35 4.65 5.90
C LEU A 27 2.86 4.05 7.21
N LEU A 28 3.65 4.84 7.94
CA LEU A 28 4.22 4.46 9.23
C LEU A 28 3.59 5.21 10.40
N SER A 29 3.80 4.68 11.60
CA SER A 29 3.59 5.37 12.87
C SER A 29 4.75 5.08 13.81
N ASP A 30 4.89 5.85 14.89
CA ASP A 30 5.82 5.50 15.97
C ASP A 30 5.50 4.08 16.51
N GLY A 31 6.56 3.35 16.90
CA GLY A 31 6.49 1.97 17.36
C GLY A 31 6.35 0.90 16.27
N VAL A 32 6.51 1.28 14.99
CA VAL A 32 6.57 0.30 13.88
C VAL A 32 7.78 -0.62 14.00
N ASP A 33 7.70 -1.81 13.42
CA ASP A 33 8.84 -2.72 13.29
C ASP A 33 9.89 -2.21 12.30
N GLY A 34 11.06 -1.76 12.78
CA GLY A 34 12.15 -1.31 11.91
C GLY A 34 12.73 -2.43 11.02
N GLU A 35 12.69 -3.67 11.50
CA GLU A 35 13.19 -4.83 10.74
C GLU A 35 12.29 -5.12 9.54
N LEU A 36 10.97 -4.98 9.71
CA LEU A 36 9.99 -5.08 8.62
C LEU A 36 10.27 -4.05 7.52
N ILE A 37 10.53 -2.79 7.91
CA ILE A 37 10.80 -1.71 6.95
C ILE A 37 12.13 -1.97 6.21
N THR A 38 13.12 -2.50 6.91
CA THR A 38 14.40 -2.89 6.31
C THR A 38 14.23 -4.03 5.30
N ALA A 39 13.45 -5.07 5.66
CA ALA A 39 13.14 -6.18 4.76
C ALA A 39 12.38 -5.71 3.51
N LEU A 40 11.35 -4.86 3.69
CA LEU A 40 10.59 -4.27 2.59
C LEU A 40 11.48 -3.45 1.66
N ARG A 41 12.35 -2.59 2.20
CA ARG A 41 13.27 -1.76 1.41
C ARG A 41 14.19 -2.61 0.55
N ARG A 42 14.69 -3.71 1.10
CA ARG A 42 15.54 -4.66 0.35
C ARG A 42 14.75 -5.35 -0.76
N ALA A 43 13.59 -5.90 -0.44
CA ALA A 43 12.78 -6.64 -1.41
C ALA A 43 12.30 -5.75 -2.58
N LEU A 44 11.92 -4.50 -2.30
CA LEU A 44 11.56 -3.54 -3.35
C LEU A 44 12.76 -3.14 -4.21
N LYS A 45 13.94 -2.95 -3.60
CA LYS A 45 15.17 -2.67 -4.35
C LYS A 45 15.51 -3.82 -5.31
N ASP A 46 15.38 -5.06 -4.86
CA ASP A 46 15.62 -6.25 -5.69
C ASP A 46 14.58 -6.37 -6.84
N ALA A 47 13.35 -5.90 -6.62
CA ALA A 47 12.31 -5.77 -7.65
C ALA A 47 12.47 -4.54 -8.57
N GLY A 48 13.47 -3.69 -8.34
CA GLY A 48 13.70 -2.45 -9.11
C GLY A 48 12.69 -1.34 -8.81
N ALA A 49 12.01 -1.41 -7.67
CA ALA A 49 11.00 -0.46 -7.22
C ALA A 49 11.55 0.50 -6.15
N THR A 50 10.90 1.65 -5.98
CA THR A 50 11.24 2.64 -4.96
C THR A 50 10.28 2.55 -3.78
N LEU A 51 10.81 2.55 -2.56
CA LEU A 51 10.02 2.71 -1.34
C LEU A 51 9.98 4.19 -0.94
N LYS A 52 8.78 4.70 -0.66
CA LYS A 52 8.55 6.04 -0.10
C LYS A 52 7.85 5.94 1.25
N ILE A 53 8.48 6.50 2.28
CA ILE A 53 7.95 6.51 3.64
C ILE A 53 7.01 7.70 3.81
N VAL A 54 5.78 7.41 4.21
CA VAL A 54 4.76 8.40 4.56
C VAL A 54 4.55 8.36 6.06
N ALA A 55 4.64 9.50 6.73
CA ALA A 55 4.48 9.58 8.19
C ALA A 55 3.49 10.67 8.61
N PRO A 56 2.99 10.65 9.87
CA PRO A 56 2.11 11.70 10.40
C PRO A 56 2.79 13.08 10.43
N ARG A 57 4.13 13.12 10.48
CA ARG A 57 4.95 14.33 10.57
C ARG A 57 6.16 14.22 9.64
N VAL A 58 6.63 15.36 9.12
CA VAL A 58 7.77 15.45 8.16
C VAL A 58 9.06 14.84 8.71
N GLY A 59 9.26 14.88 10.03
CA GLY A 59 10.50 14.37 10.64
C GLY A 59 10.68 12.85 10.55
N GLY A 60 9.61 12.08 10.36
CA GLY A 60 9.64 10.63 10.46
C GLY A 60 9.03 10.07 11.74
N VAL A 61 9.39 8.83 12.04
CA VAL A 61 8.89 8.06 13.18
C VAL A 61 10.03 7.31 13.87
N GLU A 62 9.84 7.01 15.16
CA GLU A 62 10.74 6.12 15.90
C GLU A 62 10.22 4.68 15.84
N SER A 63 11.07 3.73 15.44
CA SER A 63 10.74 2.31 15.43
C SER A 63 10.67 1.75 16.86
N ARG A 64 10.09 0.57 17.03
CA ARG A 64 10.09 -0.12 18.34
C ARG A 64 11.50 -0.48 18.82
N GLN A 65 12.48 -0.55 17.91
CA GLN A 65 13.89 -0.77 18.21
C GLN A 65 14.60 0.52 18.67
N GLY A 66 13.93 1.68 18.67
CA GLY A 66 14.51 2.98 19.02
C GLY A 66 15.29 3.62 17.87
N GLU A 67 15.11 3.14 16.64
CA GLU A 67 15.76 3.69 15.46
C GLU A 67 14.86 4.74 14.80
N TRP A 68 15.46 5.85 14.38
CA TRP A 68 14.74 6.88 13.65
C TRP A 68 14.59 6.52 12.17
N ILE A 69 13.35 6.54 11.66
CA ILE A 69 13.04 6.31 10.25
C ILE A 69 12.54 7.64 9.67
N GLU A 70 13.35 8.24 8.81
CA GLU A 70 13.00 9.48 8.10
C GLU A 70 11.81 9.27 7.16
N ALA A 71 10.89 10.24 7.15
CA ALA A 71 9.80 10.27 6.19
C ALA A 71 10.25 10.94 4.89
N ASP A 72 9.81 10.38 3.76
CA ASP A 72 9.87 11.05 2.47
C ASP A 72 8.72 12.05 2.32
N GLU A 73 7.56 11.72 2.88
CA GLU A 73 6.33 12.50 2.76
C GLU A 73 5.59 12.58 4.10
N LYS A 74 4.92 13.71 4.34
CA LYS A 74 3.90 13.80 5.39
C LYS A 74 2.56 13.28 4.85
N ILE A 75 1.74 12.63 5.66
CA ILE A 75 0.47 12.02 5.23
C ILE A 75 -0.50 12.97 4.50
N ASP A 76 -0.45 14.28 4.79
CA ASP A 76 -1.28 15.29 4.11
C ASP A 76 -0.66 15.84 2.81
N GLY A 77 0.59 15.50 2.49
CA GLY A 77 1.24 15.78 1.20
C GLY A 77 1.45 14.52 0.34
N GLY A 78 1.74 13.39 0.98
CA GLY A 78 1.95 12.07 0.39
C GLY A 78 0.65 11.30 0.22
N SER A 79 -0.31 11.83 -0.54
CA SER A 79 -1.55 11.12 -0.86
C SER A 79 -1.27 9.78 -1.54
N SER A 80 -2.14 8.79 -1.31
CA SER A 80 -1.95 7.45 -1.85
C SER A 80 -1.81 7.45 -3.37
N VAL A 81 -2.42 8.42 -4.09
CA VAL A 81 -2.39 8.55 -5.56
C VAL A 81 -0.98 8.63 -6.15
N LEU A 82 0.02 9.04 -5.37
CA LEU A 82 1.42 9.13 -5.79
C LEU A 82 2.11 7.76 -5.91
N PHE A 83 1.49 6.71 -5.38
CA PHE A 83 2.09 5.38 -5.27
C PHE A 83 1.33 4.34 -6.10
N ASP A 84 2.03 3.33 -6.60
CA ASP A 84 1.44 2.24 -7.38
C ASP A 84 0.78 1.17 -6.49
N ALA A 85 1.37 0.91 -5.32
CA ALA A 85 0.86 0.04 -4.26
C ALA A 85 1.17 0.66 -2.88
N VAL A 86 0.51 0.19 -1.81
CA VAL A 86 0.75 0.73 -0.46
C VAL A 86 0.89 -0.34 0.61
N LEU A 87 1.72 -0.08 1.62
CA LEU A 87 1.81 -0.85 2.86
C LEU A 87 1.43 0.04 4.05
N ILE A 88 0.49 -0.39 4.87
CA ILE A 88 0.11 0.28 6.12
C ILE A 88 0.82 -0.44 7.28
N ALA A 89 2.02 0.02 7.64
CA ALA A 89 2.85 -0.58 8.67
C ALA A 89 2.86 0.33 9.91
N VAL A 90 1.93 0.08 10.83
CA VAL A 90 1.70 0.93 12.00
C VAL A 90 1.65 0.09 13.27
N SER A 91 2.04 0.69 14.39
CA SER A 91 1.84 0.09 15.71
C SER A 91 0.35 0.05 16.06
N GLU A 92 -0.04 -0.76 17.04
CA GLU A 92 -1.44 -0.81 17.49
C GLU A 92 -1.92 0.57 17.98
N GLN A 93 -1.08 1.28 18.73
CA GLN A 93 -1.38 2.64 19.18
C GLN A 93 -1.46 3.62 18.01
N GLY A 94 -0.50 3.55 17.09
CA GLY A 94 -0.46 4.39 15.91
C GLY A 94 -1.65 4.19 14.99
N GLY A 95 -2.08 2.95 14.77
CA GLY A 95 -3.27 2.65 13.97
C GLY A 95 -4.56 3.21 14.59
N LYS A 96 -4.72 3.12 15.92
CA LYS A 96 -5.86 3.76 16.63
C LYS A 96 -5.85 5.28 16.50
N GLN A 97 -4.69 5.91 16.57
CA GLN A 97 -4.53 7.36 16.40
C GLN A 97 -4.80 7.78 14.95
N LEU A 98 -4.18 7.10 13.99
CA LEU A 98 -4.37 7.36 12.56
C LEU A 98 -5.80 7.10 12.09
N ALA A 99 -6.52 6.18 12.73
CA ALA A 99 -7.96 6.01 12.47
C ALA A 99 -8.79 7.26 12.81
N GLN A 100 -8.28 8.18 13.64
CA GLN A 100 -8.92 9.47 13.90
C GLN A 100 -8.42 10.59 12.97
N GLU A 101 -7.35 10.35 12.20
CA GLU A 101 -6.77 11.31 11.26
C GLU A 101 -7.51 11.22 9.92
N ALA A 102 -8.05 12.34 9.43
CA ALA A 102 -8.81 12.35 8.18
C ALA A 102 -7.94 11.94 6.99
N THR A 103 -6.75 12.52 6.89
CA THR A 103 -5.84 12.29 5.75
C THR A 103 -5.34 10.84 5.69
N ALA A 104 -5.16 10.17 6.82
CA ALA A 104 -4.79 8.76 6.86
C ALA A 104 -5.94 7.85 6.44
N ARG A 105 -7.18 8.17 6.84
CA ARG A 105 -8.37 7.45 6.35
C ARG A 105 -8.53 7.60 4.85
N ASP A 106 -8.37 8.82 4.34
CA ASP A 106 -8.45 9.12 2.91
C ASP A 106 -7.35 8.38 2.13
N PHE A 107 -6.11 8.34 2.65
CA PHE A 107 -5.02 7.58 2.05
C PHE A 107 -5.40 6.12 1.81
N VAL A 108 -5.96 5.44 2.82
CA VAL A 108 -6.36 4.03 2.74
C VAL A 108 -7.59 3.86 1.85
N ALA A 109 -8.60 4.69 2.02
CA ALA A 109 -9.84 4.64 1.24
C ALA A 109 -9.56 4.85 -0.26
N ASP A 110 -8.73 5.84 -0.61
CA ASP A 110 -8.32 6.12 -1.98
C ASP A 110 -7.48 4.99 -2.56
N ALA A 111 -6.55 4.41 -1.79
CA ALA A 111 -5.77 3.27 -2.27
C ALA A 111 -6.70 2.10 -2.63
N PHE A 112 -7.70 1.83 -1.79
CA PHE A 112 -8.67 0.76 -1.99
C PHE A 112 -9.56 1.03 -3.20
N ALA A 113 -10.16 2.22 -3.27
CA ALA A 113 -11.03 2.67 -4.36
C ALA A 113 -10.31 2.77 -5.72
N HIS A 114 -9.00 2.97 -5.71
CA HIS A 114 -8.14 2.98 -6.90
C HIS A 114 -7.55 1.61 -7.25
N LEU A 115 -8.08 0.54 -6.66
CA LEU A 115 -7.75 -0.85 -7.00
C LEU A 115 -6.28 -1.22 -6.71
N LYS A 116 -5.60 -0.51 -5.82
CA LYS A 116 -4.20 -0.80 -5.51
C LYS A 116 -4.09 -2.08 -4.70
N TYR A 117 -2.97 -2.76 -4.84
CA TYR A 117 -2.59 -3.76 -3.83
C TYR A 117 -2.25 -3.02 -2.53
N ILE A 118 -2.85 -3.49 -1.43
CA ILE A 118 -2.68 -2.92 -0.09
C ILE A 118 -2.21 -4.03 0.82
N ALA A 119 -1.03 -3.87 1.38
CA ALA A 119 -0.57 -4.68 2.49
C ALA A 119 -0.77 -3.94 3.81
N TRP A 120 -0.88 -4.67 4.92
CA TRP A 120 -1.03 -4.06 6.25
C TRP A 120 -0.52 -4.95 7.38
N THR A 121 -0.04 -4.32 8.45
CA THR A 121 0.32 -5.01 9.71
C THR A 121 -0.86 -4.99 10.68
N ALA A 122 -0.98 -5.97 11.58
CA ALA A 122 -2.07 -6.09 12.57
C ALA A 122 -2.53 -4.77 13.24
N GLY A 123 -1.60 -3.87 13.59
CA GLY A 123 -1.94 -2.58 14.18
C GLY A 123 -2.82 -1.66 13.31
N ALA A 124 -2.90 -1.91 12.01
CA ALA A 124 -3.63 -1.10 11.02
C ALA A 124 -5.14 -1.40 10.95
N GLU A 125 -5.62 -2.49 11.55
CA GLU A 125 -7.05 -2.89 11.47
C GLU A 125 -8.03 -1.76 11.83
N PRO A 126 -7.82 -0.97 12.91
CA PRO A 126 -8.72 0.13 13.24
C PRO A 126 -8.78 1.19 12.14
N LEU A 127 -7.66 1.44 11.45
CA LEU A 127 -7.58 2.40 10.36
C LEU A 127 -8.27 1.87 9.10
N LEU A 128 -8.02 0.61 8.72
CA LEU A 128 -8.67 -0.03 7.57
C LEU A 128 -10.19 -0.05 7.72
N SER A 129 -10.68 -0.48 8.89
CA SER A 129 -12.11 -0.50 9.21
C SER A 129 -12.72 0.91 9.11
N LYS A 130 -12.04 1.92 9.68
CA LYS A 130 -12.53 3.30 9.65
C LYS A 130 -12.48 3.95 8.26
N ALA A 131 -11.57 3.49 7.40
CA ALA A 131 -11.46 3.88 6.00
C ALA A 131 -12.48 3.18 5.09
N GLY A 132 -13.32 2.30 5.63
CA GLY A 132 -14.34 1.57 4.87
C GLY A 132 -13.81 0.39 4.07
N VAL A 133 -12.62 -0.11 4.42
CA VAL A 133 -12.09 -1.35 3.84
C VAL A 133 -12.84 -2.54 4.47
N PRO A 134 -13.40 -3.48 3.69
CA PRO A 134 -14.12 -4.63 4.23
C PRO A 134 -13.23 -5.52 5.12
N GLU A 135 -13.77 -6.03 6.24
CA GLU A 135 -13.07 -6.97 7.14
C GLU A 135 -12.72 -8.28 6.44
N ASN A 136 -13.66 -8.81 5.63
CA ASN A 136 -13.42 -9.92 4.71
C ASN A 136 -12.87 -9.34 3.40
N GLY A 137 -11.60 -8.92 3.45
CA GLY A 137 -10.93 -8.30 2.32
C GLY A 137 -10.89 -9.19 1.06
N ASP A 138 -10.69 -8.56 -0.10
CA ASP A 138 -10.38 -9.28 -1.33
C ASP A 138 -8.91 -9.71 -1.40
N ALA A 139 -8.54 -10.47 -2.46
CA ALA A 139 -7.17 -10.97 -2.61
C ALA A 139 -6.11 -9.89 -2.89
N GLY A 140 -6.51 -8.64 -3.14
CA GLY A 140 -5.61 -7.49 -3.23
C GLY A 140 -5.33 -6.83 -1.88
N LEU A 141 -5.91 -7.33 -0.79
CA LEU A 141 -5.64 -6.93 0.59
C LEU A 141 -4.84 -8.04 1.29
N MET A 142 -3.61 -7.73 1.72
CA MET A 142 -2.66 -8.74 2.20
C MET A 142 -2.14 -8.39 3.60
N ALA A 143 -2.45 -9.23 4.59
CA ALA A 143 -1.88 -9.09 5.93
C ALA A 143 -0.40 -9.48 5.91
N ILE A 144 0.45 -8.70 6.59
CA ILE A 144 1.88 -8.98 6.74
C ILE A 144 2.15 -9.40 8.18
N THR A 145 2.56 -10.65 8.33
CA THR A 145 2.92 -11.29 9.61
C THR A 145 4.35 -11.82 9.62
N SER A 146 4.96 -11.96 8.43
CA SER A 146 6.28 -12.52 8.20
C SER A 146 6.98 -11.85 7.00
N SER A 147 8.26 -12.19 6.80
CA SER A 147 9.03 -11.77 5.62
C SER A 147 8.51 -12.36 4.32
N GLU A 148 7.96 -13.57 4.38
CA GLU A 148 7.39 -14.31 3.26
C GLU A 148 6.18 -13.57 2.68
N ASP A 149 5.33 -13.02 3.56
CA ASP A 149 4.16 -12.23 3.16
C ASP A 149 4.57 -10.98 2.35
N ILE A 150 5.74 -10.39 2.64
CA ILE A 150 6.27 -9.24 1.88
C ILE A 150 6.58 -9.66 0.44
N ALA A 151 7.22 -10.82 0.27
CA ALA A 151 7.58 -11.32 -1.05
C ALA A 151 6.34 -11.67 -1.87
N GLU A 152 5.33 -12.29 -1.24
CA GLU A 152 4.04 -12.56 -1.86
C GLU A 152 3.32 -11.27 -2.26
N PHE A 153 3.32 -10.27 -1.39
CA PHE A 153 2.73 -8.96 -1.68
C PHE A 153 3.42 -8.25 -2.83
N ILE A 154 4.76 -8.21 -2.86
CA ILE A 154 5.52 -7.60 -3.96
C ILE A 154 5.18 -8.29 -5.28
N LYS A 155 5.12 -9.62 -5.30
CA LYS A 155 4.74 -10.41 -6.48
C LYS A 155 3.30 -10.12 -6.91
N ALA A 156 2.36 -10.03 -5.98
CA ALA A 156 0.98 -9.69 -6.29
C ALA A 156 0.88 -8.27 -6.88
N ALA A 157 1.60 -7.31 -6.31
CA ALA A 157 1.64 -5.91 -6.72
C ALA A 157 2.27 -5.68 -8.11
N GLU A 158 2.99 -6.64 -8.69
CA GLU A 158 3.43 -6.58 -10.10
C GLU A 158 2.26 -6.46 -11.07
N ASN A 159 1.06 -6.89 -10.68
CA ASN A 159 -0.18 -6.69 -11.44
C ASN A 159 -0.70 -5.25 -11.41
N LEU A 160 -0.07 -4.34 -10.65
CA LEU A 160 -0.39 -2.91 -10.48
C LEU A 160 -1.75 -2.64 -9.84
N ARG A 161 -2.83 -3.18 -10.41
CA ARG A 161 -4.19 -3.06 -9.95
C ARG A 161 -4.82 -4.44 -9.74
N TYR A 162 -5.66 -4.53 -8.73
CA TYR A 162 -6.52 -5.68 -8.47
C TYR A 162 -7.90 -5.39 -9.06
N TRP A 163 -8.09 -5.75 -10.33
CA TRP A 163 -9.23 -5.34 -11.15
C TRP A 163 -10.55 -5.97 -10.68
N GLU A 164 -10.50 -7.14 -10.06
CA GLU A 164 -11.66 -7.85 -9.51
C GLU A 164 -12.38 -7.05 -8.41
N ARG A 165 -11.71 -6.09 -7.78
CA ARG A 165 -12.33 -5.16 -6.81
C ARG A 165 -13.18 -4.10 -7.48
N GLU A 166 -13.02 -3.81 -8.77
CA GLU A 166 -13.71 -2.71 -9.45
C GLU A 166 -15.23 -2.76 -9.24
N ALA A 167 -15.84 -3.93 -9.38
CA ALA A 167 -17.28 -4.14 -9.18
C ALA A 167 -17.76 -3.86 -7.74
N GLN A 168 -16.86 -3.86 -6.75
CA GLN A 168 -17.17 -3.55 -5.36
C GLN A 168 -17.16 -2.04 -5.09
N VAL A 169 -16.27 -1.31 -5.78
CA VAL A 169 -16.00 0.12 -5.50
C VAL A 169 -16.51 1.07 -6.58
N LYS A 170 -16.93 0.56 -7.75
CA LYS A 170 -17.53 1.32 -8.87
C LYS A 170 -18.87 0.69 -9.22
N GLN A 171 -19.96 1.39 -8.90
CA GLN A 171 -21.34 0.91 -9.04
C GLN A 171 -22.07 1.46 -10.27
N PHE A 172 -21.43 2.37 -11.03
CA PHE A 172 -22.00 3.05 -12.19
C PHE A 172 -21.04 3.02 -13.36
#